data_AF-A0A066TUE5-F1
#
_entry.id   AF-A0A066TUE5-F1
#
_cell.length_a   1.000
_cell.length_b   1.000
_cell.length_c   1.000
_cell.angle_alpha   90.00
_cell.angle_beta   90.00
_cell.angle_gamma   90.00
#
_symmetry.space_group_name_H-M   'P 1'
#
loop_
_entity.id
_entity.type
_entity.pdbx_description
1 polymer ?
#
loop_
_entity_poly.entity_id
_entity_poly.type
_entity_poly.pdbx_seq_one_letter_code
_entity_poly.pdbx_strand_id
1 'polypeptide(L)'
;MINGMLFKAKTGVAWRDLPERYGPWKTVYNRFWRWSRTGTLSSLVAKVRVIAEAIDELDREVSVDSSIVRAHQHAAGARRTSVSHTGGSALVRRAERAR
;
A
#
# COMPACT_ATOMS: atom_id res chain seq x y z
N MET A 1 9.38 -25.37 -3.75
CA MET A 1 8.73 -24.59 -2.67
C MET A 1 9.01 -23.09 -2.74
N ILE A 2 10.19 -22.56 -2.37
CA ILE A 2 10.48 -21.10 -2.41
C ILE A 2 10.31 -20.54 -3.83
N ASN A 3 10.85 -21.22 -4.85
CA ASN A 3 10.67 -20.83 -6.25
C ASN A 3 9.19 -20.69 -6.65
N GLY A 4 8.30 -21.51 -6.08
CA GLY A 4 6.85 -21.39 -6.32
C GLY A 4 6.23 -20.16 -5.66
N MET A 5 6.73 -19.77 -4.48
CA MET A 5 6.32 -18.52 -3.83
C MET A 5 6.75 -17.30 -4.64
N LEU A 6 8.01 -17.30 -5.09
CA LEU A 6 8.57 -16.23 -5.92
C LEU A 6 7.83 -16.15 -7.26
N PHE A 7 7.52 -17.29 -7.88
CA PHE A 7 6.72 -17.33 -9.10
C PHE A 7 5.31 -16.74 -8.89
N LYS A 8 4.61 -17.14 -7.82
CA LYS A 8 3.30 -16.55 -7.47
C LYS A 8 3.39 -15.05 -7.22
N ALA A 9 4.42 -14.60 -6.49
CA ALA A 9 4.62 -13.18 -6.20
C ALA A 9 4.89 -12.37 -7.47
N LYS A 10 5.71 -12.91 -8.39
CA LYS A 10 6.06 -12.26 -9.66
C LYS A 10 4.89 -12.21 -10.66
N THR A 11 4.10 -13.28 -10.74
CA THR A 11 3.11 -13.46 -11.81
C THR A 11 1.67 -13.21 -11.38
N GLY A 12 1.38 -13.26 -10.09
CA GLY A 12 0.03 -13.10 -9.56
C GLY A 12 -0.94 -14.27 -9.85
N VAL A 13 -0.52 -15.33 -10.56
CA VAL A 13 -1.38 -16.46 -10.99
C VAL A 13 -2.21 -17.06 -9.85
N ALA A 14 -3.42 -17.57 -10.11
CA ALA A 14 -4.19 -18.21 -9.05
C ALA A 14 -3.40 -19.38 -8.45
N TRP A 15 -3.56 -19.64 -7.14
CA TRP A 15 -2.77 -20.68 -6.47
C TRP A 15 -2.97 -22.06 -7.11
N ARG A 16 -4.17 -22.36 -7.63
CA ARG A 16 -4.46 -23.62 -8.31
C ARG A 16 -3.72 -23.77 -9.64
N ASP A 17 -3.29 -22.67 -10.24
CA ASP A 17 -2.60 -22.63 -11.54
C ASP A 17 -1.07 -22.58 -11.37
N LEU A 18 -0.56 -22.82 -10.16
CA LEU A 18 0.87 -22.87 -9.92
C LEU A 18 1.49 -24.01 -10.74
N PRO A 19 2.53 -23.75 -11.56
CA PRO A 19 3.17 -24.79 -12.35
C PRO A 19 3.67 -25.96 -11.52
N GLU A 20 3.39 -27.18 -11.98
CA GLU A 20 3.67 -28.43 -11.24
C GLU A 20 5.17 -28.60 -10.90
N ARG A 21 6.06 -28.03 -11.73
CA ARG A 21 7.52 -27.99 -11.45
C ARG A 21 7.89 -27.36 -10.10
N TYR A 22 7.00 -26.55 -9.51
CA TYR A 22 7.23 -25.94 -8.20
C TYR A 22 6.72 -26.77 -7.02
N GLY A 23 6.09 -27.91 -7.32
CA GLY A 23 5.47 -28.85 -6.39
C GLY A 23 3.99 -28.53 -6.12
N PRO A 24 3.34 -29.33 -5.24
CA PRO A 24 1.92 -29.18 -4.95
C PRO A 24 1.57 -27.79 -4.43
N TRP A 25 0.63 -27.11 -5.08
CA TRP A 25 0.27 -25.74 -4.76
C TRP A 25 -0.18 -25.53 -3.31
N LYS A 26 -0.87 -26.51 -2.72
CA LYS A 26 -1.32 -26.47 -1.31
C LYS A 26 -0.14 -26.34 -0.35
N THR A 27 0.95 -27.06 -0.62
CA THR A 27 2.17 -27.03 0.20
C THR A 27 2.85 -25.67 0.12
N VAL A 28 2.96 -25.12 -1.10
CA VAL A 28 3.54 -23.79 -1.32
C VAL A 28 2.69 -22.71 -0.65
N TYR A 29 1.37 -22.76 -0.86
CA TYR A 29 0.40 -21.85 -0.24
C TYR A 29 0.48 -21.88 1.29
N ASN A 30 0.42 -23.07 1.91
CA ASN A 30 0.44 -23.21 3.36
C ASN A 30 1.73 -22.64 3.97
N ARG A 31 2.87 -22.86 3.31
CA ARG A 31 4.14 -22.31 3.75
C ARG A 31 4.18 -20.80 3.57
N PHE A 32 3.76 -20.31 2.39
CA PHE A 32 3.72 -18.88 2.08
C PHE A 32 2.87 -18.15 3.11
N TRP A 33 1.64 -18.61 3.34
CA TRP A 33 0.72 -18.04 4.32
C TRP A 33 1.32 -17.98 5.73
N ARG A 34 1.93 -19.07 6.20
CA ARG A 34 2.58 -19.10 7.51
C ARG A 34 3.72 -18.09 7.59
N TRP A 35 4.60 -18.04 6.60
CA TRP A 35 5.76 -17.15 6.59
C TRP A 35 5.42 -15.68 6.38
N SER A 36 4.36 -15.37 5.63
CA SER A 36 3.83 -14.02 5.53
C SER A 36 3.30 -13.55 6.87
N ARG A 37 2.58 -14.40 7.61
CA ARG A 37 2.05 -14.06 8.94
C ARG A 37 3.13 -13.89 10.01
N THR A 38 4.18 -14.70 9.95
CA THR A 38 5.29 -14.61 10.92
C THR A 38 6.34 -13.57 10.53
N GLY A 39 6.20 -12.90 9.38
CA GLY A 39 7.19 -11.95 8.86
C GLY A 39 8.47 -12.61 8.34
N THR A 40 8.57 -13.94 8.36
CA THR A 40 9.74 -14.69 7.92
C THR A 40 10.12 -14.38 6.48
N LEU A 41 9.12 -14.22 5.60
CA LEU A 41 9.38 -13.87 4.21
C LEU A 41 10.02 -12.49 4.08
N SER A 42 9.51 -11.50 4.82
CA SER A 42 10.05 -10.14 4.86
C SER A 42 11.48 -10.11 5.40
N SER A 43 11.74 -10.84 6.49
CA SER A 43 13.10 -10.94 7.06
C SER A 43 14.09 -11.61 6.10
N LEU A 44 13.66 -12.64 5.38
CA LEU A 44 14.49 -13.31 4.38
C LEU A 44 14.83 -12.38 3.22
N VAL A 45 13.83 -11.67 2.67
CA VAL A 45 14.04 -10.69 1.60
C VAL A 45 14.99 -9.58 2.04
N ALA A 46 14.83 -9.05 3.25
CA ALA A 46 15.73 -8.01 3.78
C ALA A 46 17.18 -8.50 3.87
N LYS A 47 17.42 -9.71 4.38
CA LYS A 47 18.77 -10.30 4.47
C LYS A 47 19.39 -10.53 3.11
N VAL A 48 18.63 -11.08 2.16
CA VAL A 48 19.12 -11.32 0.79
C VAL A 48 19.47 -10.02 0.10
N ARG A 49 18.69 -8.94 0.28
CA ARG A 49 19.01 -7.61 -0.26
C ARG A 49 20.34 -7.07 0.25
N VAL A 50 20.59 -7.16 1.56
CA VAL A 50 21.87 -6.71 2.16
C VAL A 50 23.05 -7.47 1.56
N ILE A 51 22.91 -8.79 1.38
CA ILE A 51 23.97 -9.62 0.78
C ILE A 51 24.18 -9.22 -0.69
N ALA A 52 23.11 -9.11 -1.47
CA ALA A 52 23.18 -8.75 -2.89
C ALA A 52 23.80 -7.36 -3.11
N GLU A 53 23.48 -6.40 -2.24
CA GLU A 53 24.08 -5.06 -2.26
C GLU A 53 25.58 -5.10 -1.94
N ALA A 54 26.00 -5.94 -0.97
CA ALA A 54 27.40 -6.08 -0.59
C ALA A 54 28.28 -6.71 -1.70
N ILE A 55 27.68 -7.50 -2.59
CA ILE A 55 28.39 -8.17 -3.70
C ILE A 55 28.12 -7.52 -5.07
N ASP A 56 27.46 -6.36 -5.09
CA ASP A 56 27.07 -5.62 -6.32
C ASP A 56 26.24 -6.44 -7.32
N GLU A 57 25.42 -7.38 -6.81
CA GLU A 57 24.53 -8.24 -7.60
C GLU A 57 23.04 -7.92 -7.32
N LEU A 58 22.76 -6.72 -6.81
CA LEU A 58 21.40 -6.28 -6.53
C LEU A 58 20.70 -5.78 -7.79
N ASP A 59 19.93 -6.66 -8.43
CA ASP A 59 18.99 -6.26 -9.47
C ASP A 59 17.83 -5.43 -8.89
N ARG A 60 17.67 -4.19 -9.40
CA ARG A 60 16.62 -3.25 -8.98
C ARG A 60 15.31 -3.49 -9.75
N GLU A 61 14.74 -4.68 -9.63
CA GLU A 61 13.39 -4.97 -10.15
C GLU A 61 12.33 -4.39 -9.19
N VAL A 62 11.48 -3.47 -9.70
CA VAL A 62 10.39 -2.85 -8.93
C VAL A 62 9.06 -3.43 -9.40
N SER A 63 8.31 -4.04 -8.48
CA SER A 63 6.96 -4.55 -8.75
C SER A 63 5.94 -3.49 -8.34
N VAL A 64 5.15 -2.98 -9.29
CA VAL A 64 4.11 -1.96 -9.06
C VAL A 64 2.74 -2.57 -9.31
N ASP A 65 1.84 -2.51 -8.34
CA ASP A 65 0.43 -2.87 -8.51
C ASP A 65 -0.46 -1.62 -8.49
N SER A 66 -1.26 -1.42 -9.55
CA SER A 66 -2.29 -0.37 -9.58
C SER A 66 -3.66 -1.00 -9.30
N SER A 67 -4.43 -0.42 -8.37
CA SER A 67 -5.85 -0.75 -8.21
C SER A 67 -6.70 0.43 -8.67
N ILE A 68 -7.70 0.16 -9.51
CA ILE A 68 -8.69 1.16 -9.95
C ILE A 68 -10.02 0.79 -9.30
N VAL A 69 -10.44 1.60 -8.33
CA VAL A 69 -11.75 1.47 -7.68
C VAL A 69 -12.66 2.56 -8.25
N ARG A 70 -13.76 2.18 -8.90
CA ARG A 70 -14.78 3.14 -9.30
C ARG A 70 -15.50 3.66 -8.06
N ALA A 71 -15.51 4.98 -7.90
CA ALA A 71 -16.34 5.63 -6.88
C ALA A 71 -17.83 5.51 -7.28
N HIS A 72 -18.71 5.35 -6.28
CA HIS A 72 -20.16 5.45 -6.51
C HIS A 72 -20.50 6.86 -7.01
N GLN A 73 -21.54 7.01 -7.83
CA GLN A 73 -21.98 8.32 -8.34
C GLN A 73 -22.33 9.36 -7.24
N HIS A 74 -22.54 8.89 -6.00
CA HIS A 74 -22.82 9.72 -4.83
C HIS A 74 -21.64 9.81 -3.85
N ALA A 75 -20.44 9.37 -4.24
CA ALA A 75 -19.24 9.45 -3.40
C ALA A 75 -18.72 10.89 -3.23
N ALA A 76 -19.22 11.85 -4.02
CA ALA A 76 -18.99 13.26 -3.79
C ALA A 76 -19.66 13.67 -2.47
N GLY A 77 -18.86 13.83 -1.41
CA GLY A 77 -19.32 14.34 -0.12
C GLY A 77 -19.88 15.77 -0.23
N ALA A 78 -20.60 16.20 0.81
CA ALA A 78 -21.16 17.55 0.88
C ALA A 78 -20.07 18.63 0.81
N ARG A 79 -20.34 19.72 0.07
CA ARG A 79 -19.47 20.90 -0.01
C ARG A 79 -19.23 21.46 1.41
N ARG A 80 -17.98 21.43 1.88
CA ARG A 80 -17.59 22.16 3.09
C ARG A 80 -17.49 23.65 2.74
N THR A 81 -18.49 24.45 3.11
CA THR A 81 -18.30 25.89 3.25
C THR A 81 -17.62 26.12 4.60
N SER A 82 -16.43 26.72 4.61
CA SER A 82 -15.85 27.27 5.82
C SER A 82 -16.68 28.47 6.27
N VAL A 83 -17.82 28.23 6.93
CA VAL A 83 -18.45 29.26 7.73
C VAL A 83 -17.73 29.22 9.07
N SER A 84 -16.81 30.16 9.27
CA SER A 84 -16.24 30.47 10.57
C SER A 84 -17.40 30.86 11.50
N HIS A 85 -17.88 29.90 12.28
CA HIS A 85 -18.76 30.19 13.41
C HIS A 85 -17.91 30.79 14.54
N THR A 86 -17.56 32.06 14.40
CA THR A 86 -17.14 32.85 15.56
C THR A 86 -18.15 33.97 15.73
N GLY A 87 -19.21 33.67 16.46
CA GLY A 87 -20.11 34.67 17.00
C GLY A 87 -19.39 35.50 18.07
N GLY A 88 -19.54 36.83 17.98
CA GLY A 88 -19.02 37.75 18.97
C GLY A 88 -19.06 39.20 18.47
N SER A 89 -20.24 39.83 18.56
CA SER A 89 -20.40 41.27 18.39
C SER A 89 -19.90 42.01 19.64
N ALA A 90 -19.17 43.12 19.45
CA ALA A 90 -19.29 44.28 20.33
C ALA A 90 -18.95 45.59 19.57
N LEU A 91 -19.97 46.43 19.46
CA LEU A 91 -19.97 47.87 19.21
C LEU A 91 -18.81 48.60 19.89
N VAL A 92 -18.23 49.64 19.25
CA VAL A 92 -18.16 51.01 19.80
C VAL A 92 -18.10 52.03 18.65
N ARG A 93 -19.07 52.94 18.59
CA ARG A 93 -19.00 54.18 17.80
C ARG A 93 -17.97 55.12 18.43
N ARG A 94 -17.17 55.80 17.63
CA ARG A 94 -16.84 57.20 17.92
C ARG A 94 -16.56 57.98 16.63
N ALA A 95 -17.26 59.10 16.53
CA ALA A 95 -17.09 60.13 15.53
C ALA A 95 -15.85 60.97 15.83
N GLU A 96 -15.21 61.48 14.78
CA GLU A 96 -14.63 62.84 14.66
C GLU A 96 -13.97 62.95 13.28
N ARG A 97 -14.54 63.75 12.36
CA ARG A 97 -14.09 65.11 11.99
C ARG A 97 -12.60 65.20 11.65
N ALA A 98 -12.31 65.41 10.37
CA ALA A 98 -11.62 66.60 9.89
C ALA A 98 -11.68 66.67 8.36
N ARG A 99 -11.65 67.90 7.85
CA ARG A 99 -11.48 68.26 6.45
C ARG A 99 -10.06 68.00 6.00
#